data_AF-A0A3D2KEE6-F1
#
_entry.id   AF-A0A3D2KEE6-F1
#
_cell.length_a   1.000
_cell.length_b   1.000
_cell.length_c   1.000
_cell.angle_alpha   90.00
_cell.angle_beta   90.00
_cell.angle_gamma   90.00
#
_symmetry.space_group_name_H-M   'P 1'
#
loop_
_entity.id
_entity.type
_entity.pdbx_description
1 polymer ?
#
loop_
_entity_poly.entity_id
_entity_poly.type
_entity_poly.pdbx_seq_one_letter_code
_entity_poly.pdbx_strand_id
1 'polypeptide(L)'
;MMDVKQGIIFIIFVIVLQQIDGNIIGPVILGDRLKISSMWILFAILVGGGFFGVPGMILGAPCLACLYALVGTICKDRLQKKGLPTQTSEYYGIDQVAVDGAGEVRYKAKDVEVQEPETKENNK
;
A
#
# COMPACT_ATOMS: atom_id res chain seq x y z
N MET A 1 -21.64 12.80 42.18
CA MET A 1 -22.50 12.90 40.97
C MET A 1 -21.56 13.26 39.84
N MET A 2 -21.44 12.45 38.78
CA MET A 2 -20.61 12.83 37.64
C MET A 2 -21.11 14.18 37.14
N ASP A 3 -20.25 15.21 37.20
CA ASP A 3 -20.57 16.52 36.66
C ASP A 3 -20.78 16.35 35.16
N VAL A 4 -22.03 16.38 34.70
CA VAL A 4 -22.43 16.16 33.28
C VAL A 4 -21.60 17.03 32.35
N LYS A 5 -21.17 18.20 32.85
CA LYS A 5 -20.25 19.14 32.20
C LYS A 5 -18.90 18.52 31.83
N GLN A 6 -18.30 17.69 32.68
CA GLN A 6 -17.03 17.00 32.40
C GLN A 6 -17.20 15.88 31.36
N GLY A 7 -18.34 15.17 31.41
CA GLY A 7 -18.67 14.14 30.42
C GLY A 7 -18.83 14.72 29.00
N ILE A 8 -19.49 15.87 28.87
CA ILE A 8 -19.65 16.56 27.57
C ILE A 8 -18.29 16.96 26.99
N ILE A 9 -17.39 17.50 27.82
CA ILE A 9 -16.03 17.88 27.40
C ILE A 9 -15.22 16.65 26.95
N PHE A 10 -15.33 15.53 27.66
CA PHE A 10 -14.65 14.28 27.28
C PHE A 10 -15.15 13.74 25.93
N ILE A 11 -16.47 13.75 25.69
CA ILE A 11 -17.05 13.30 24.42
C ILE A 11 -16.59 14.18 23.25
N ILE A 12 -16.62 15.51 23.42
CA ILE A 12 -16.14 16.44 22.39
C ILE A 12 -14.67 16.17 22.07
N PHE A 13 -13.84 15.94 23.10
CA PHE A 13 -12.44 15.62 22.92
C PHE A 13 -12.21 14.31 22.15
N VAL A 14 -12.95 13.24 22.48
CA VAL A 14 -12.85 11.95 21.77
C VAL A 14 -13.26 12.09 20.30
N ILE A 15 -14.32 12.85 20.00
CA ILE A 15 -14.76 13.10 18.63
C ILE A 15 -13.67 13.86 17.84
N VAL A 16 -13.07 14.88 18.45
CA VAL A 16 -11.97 15.64 17.81
C VAL A 16 -10.78 14.73 17.55
N LEU A 17 -10.38 13.89 18.51
CA LEU A 17 -9.32 12.91 18.33
C LEU A 17 -9.64 11.94 17.19
N GLN A 18 -10.84 11.35 17.15
CA GLN A 18 -11.26 10.46 16.08
C GLN A 18 -11.24 11.13 14.70
N GLN A 19 -11.60 12.41 14.62
CA GLN A 19 -11.59 13.15 13.35
C GLN A 19 -10.17 13.44 12.85
N ILE A 20 -9.26 13.78 13.75
CA ILE A 20 -7.84 13.97 13.43
C ILE A 20 -7.22 12.64 13.01
N ASP A 21 -7.53 11.56 13.73
CA ASP A 21 -7.08 10.21 13.40
C ASP A 21 -7.58 9.75 12.03
N GLY A 22 -8.87 9.93 11.75
CA GLY A 22 -9.48 9.49 10.50
C GLY A 22 -9.12 10.34 9.28
N ASN A 23 -9.05 11.66 9.43
CA ASN A 23 -8.97 12.59 8.30
C ASN A 23 -7.55 13.13 8.02
N ILE A 24 -6.65 13.09 9.00
CA ILE A 24 -5.27 13.63 8.86
C ILE A 24 -4.24 12.53 9.03
N ILE A 25 -4.28 11.83 10.16
CA ILE A 25 -3.30 10.79 10.51
C ILE A 25 -3.50 9.58 9.59
N GLY A 26 -4.74 9.18 9.35
CA GLY A 26 -5.13 8.15 8.39
C GLY A 26 -4.38 8.27 7.05
N PRO A 27 -4.63 9.31 6.23
CA PRO A 27 -3.95 9.47 4.95
C PRO A 27 -2.43 9.72 5.04
N VAL A 28 -1.93 10.30 6.14
CA VAL A 28 -0.48 10.53 6.32
C VAL A 28 0.27 9.22 6.60
N ILE A 29 -0.31 8.30 7.37
CA ILE A 29 0.31 6.99 7.68
C ILE A 29 -0.02 5.94 6.61
N LEU A 30 -1.25 5.94 6.07
CA LEU A 30 -1.73 5.01 5.04
C LEU A 30 -1.59 5.54 3.61
N GLY A 31 -0.89 6.67 3.39
CA GLY A 31 -0.71 7.28 2.08
C GLY A 31 0.00 6.38 1.05
N ASP A 32 0.53 6.98 -0.02
CA ASP A 32 1.11 6.31 -1.21
C ASP A 32 2.20 5.24 -0.96
N ARG A 33 2.62 5.06 0.30
CA ARG A 33 3.65 4.12 0.73
C ARG A 33 3.22 2.66 0.74
N LEU A 34 1.96 2.35 1.02
CA LEU A 34 1.51 0.94 1.07
C LEU A 34 0.83 0.50 -0.22
N LYS A 35 0.17 1.38 -0.98
CA LYS A 35 -0.65 1.01 -2.17
C LYS A 35 -1.65 -0.15 -1.90
N ILE A 36 -1.91 -0.45 -0.62
CA ILE A 36 -2.88 -1.43 -0.19
C ILE A 36 -4.20 -0.69 -0.04
N SER A 37 -5.27 -1.21 -0.65
CA SER A 37 -6.62 -0.67 -0.46
C SER A 37 -7.00 -0.67 1.02
N SER A 38 -7.58 0.44 1.51
CA SER A 38 -8.04 0.62 2.90
C SER A 38 -8.96 -0.51 3.39
N MET A 39 -9.66 -1.18 2.46
CA MET A 39 -10.48 -2.35 2.75
C MET A 39 -9.68 -3.50 3.37
N TRP A 40 -8.45 -3.76 2.90
CA TRP A 40 -7.62 -4.82 3.45
C TRP A 40 -7.16 -4.53 4.88
N ILE A 41 -6.86 -3.26 5.18
CA ILE A 41 -6.50 -2.83 6.53
C ILE A 41 -7.68 -3.06 7.48
N LEU A 42 -8.89 -2.65 7.10
CA LEU A 42 -10.10 -2.90 7.88
C LEU A 42 -10.34 -4.40 8.08
N PHE A 43 -10.19 -5.20 7.02
CA PHE A 43 -10.31 -6.65 7.09
C PHE A 43 -9.31 -7.25 8.09
N ALA A 44 -8.04 -6.82 8.06
CA ALA A 44 -7.03 -7.31 8.98
C ALA A 44 -7.30 -6.91 10.44
N ILE A 45 -7.82 -5.70 10.69
CA ILE A 45 -8.24 -5.27 12.02
C ILE A 45 -9.42 -6.10 12.52
N LEU A 46 -10.40 -6.38 11.65
CA LEU A 46 -11.59 -7.16 12.00
C LEU A 46 -11.23 -8.62 12.30
N VAL A 47 -10.40 -9.22 11.44
CA VAL A 47 -9.90 -10.59 11.61
C VAL A 47 -9.02 -10.66 12.86
N GLY A 48 -8.02 -9.78 12.99
CA GLY A 48 -7.14 -9.72 14.15
C GLY A 48 -7.92 -9.52 15.46
N GLY A 49 -8.89 -8.60 15.44
CA GLY A 49 -9.82 -8.37 16.54
C GLY A 49 -10.66 -9.59 16.89
N GLY A 50 -11.10 -10.35 15.89
CA GLY A 50 -11.83 -11.60 16.10
C GLY A 50 -11.00 -12.72 16.75
N PHE A 51 -9.69 -12.79 16.44
CA PHE A 51 -8.81 -13.84 16.98
C PHE A 51 -8.27 -13.52 18.38
N PHE A 52 -7.84 -12.28 18.63
CA PHE A 52 -7.12 -11.90 19.85
C PHE A 52 -7.75 -10.71 20.60
N GLY A 53 -8.92 -10.22 20.17
CA GLY A 53 -9.56 -9.06 20.78
C GLY A 53 -8.79 -7.76 20.54
N VAL A 54 -8.73 -6.88 21.54
CA VAL A 54 -8.10 -5.56 21.45
C VAL A 54 -6.62 -5.63 21.00
N PRO A 55 -5.77 -6.51 21.54
CA PRO A 55 -4.40 -6.70 21.02
C PRO A 55 -4.35 -7.04 19.53
N GLY A 56 -5.29 -7.87 19.06
CA GLY A 56 -5.36 -8.28 17.66
C GLY A 56 -5.79 -7.17 16.72
N MET A 57 -6.60 -6.21 17.18
CA MET A 57 -6.95 -5.02 16.39
C MET A 57 -5.73 -4.11 16.17
N ILE A 58 -4.88 -3.96 17.20
CA ILE A 58 -3.66 -3.15 17.12
C ILE A 58 -2.62 -3.81 16.20
N LEU A 59 -2.47 -5.14 16.31
CA LEU A 59 -1.49 -5.89 15.52
C LEU A 59 -1.97 -6.23 14.11
N GLY A 60 -3.27 -6.26 13.83
CA GLY A 60 -3.82 -6.66 12.54
C GLY A 60 -3.29 -5.84 11.37
N ALA A 61 -3.32 -4.50 11.50
CA ALA A 61 -2.84 -3.59 10.47
C ALA A 61 -1.33 -3.75 10.15
N PRO A 62 -0.40 -3.69 11.12
CA PRO A 62 1.03 -3.87 10.86
C PRO A 62 1.38 -5.29 10.39
N CYS A 63 0.70 -6.33 10.91
CA CYS A 63 0.88 -7.70 10.44
C CYS A 63 0.54 -7.84 8.95
N LEU A 64 -0.59 -7.28 8.52
CA LEU A 64 -0.99 -7.33 7.11
C LEU A 64 -0.04 -6.53 6.22
N ALA A 65 0.41 -5.35 6.65
CA ALA A 65 1.40 -4.56 5.91
C ALA A 65 2.70 -5.32 5.69
N CYS A 66 3.20 -6.01 6.73
CA CYS A 66 4.38 -6.87 6.64
C CYS A 66 4.15 -8.04 5.66
N LEU A 67 3.01 -8.71 5.76
CA LEU A 67 2.65 -9.82 4.88
C LEU A 67 2.57 -9.37 3.41
N TYR A 68 1.94 -8.23 3.15
CA TYR A 68 1.84 -7.67 1.79
C TYR A 68 3.21 -7.33 1.21
N ALA A 69 4.09 -6.70 2.00
CA ALA A 69 5.45 -6.38 1.58
C ALA A 69 6.27 -7.64 1.27
N LEU A 70 6.11 -8.70 2.09
CA LEU A 70 6.77 -9.98 1.87
C LEU A 70 6.31 -10.63 0.56
N VAL A 71 5.00 -10.71 0.33
CA VAL A 71 4.43 -11.27 -0.91
C VAL A 71 4.89 -10.44 -2.12
N GLY A 72 4.88 -9.11 -2.03
CA GLY A 72 5.36 -8.23 -3.09
C GLY A 72 6.82 -8.49 -3.45
N THR A 73 7.68 -8.69 -2.46
CA THR A 73 9.11 -9.00 -2.66
C THR A 73 9.29 -10.35 -3.33
N ILE A 74 8.57 -11.38 -2.86
CA ILE A 74 8.62 -12.72 -3.47
C ILE A 74 8.13 -12.68 -4.92
N CYS A 75 7.02 -11.99 -5.20
CA CYS A 75 6.51 -11.83 -6.56
C CYS A 75 7.54 -11.15 -7.46
N LYS A 76 8.20 -10.09 -6.99
CA LYS A 76 9.25 -9.38 -7.73
C LYS A 76 10.44 -10.30 -8.03
N ASP A 77 10.90 -11.08 -7.06
CA ASP A 77 12.00 -12.04 -7.25
C ASP A 77 11.64 -13.15 -8.25
N ARG A 78 10.40 -13.64 -8.20
CA ARG A 78 9.90 -14.65 -9.16
C ARG A 78 9.77 -14.08 -10.57
N LEU A 79 9.42 -12.79 -10.68
CA LEU A 79 9.29 -12.08 -11.94
C LEU A 79 10.67 -11.86 -12.59
N GLN A 80 11.66 -11.43 -11.81
CA GLN A 80 13.04 -11.30 -12.28
C GLN A 80 13.63 -12.63 -12.74
N LYS A 81 13.36 -13.73 -12.03
CA LYS A 81 13.79 -15.08 -12.44
C LYS A 81 13.20 -15.54 -13.77
N LYS A 82 12.05 -14.97 -14.18
CA LYS A 82 11.42 -15.24 -15.48
C LYS A 82 11.87 -14.26 -16.58
N GLY A 83 12.83 -13.37 -16.28
CA GLY A 83 13.28 -12.34 -17.21
C GLY A 83 12.20 -11.29 -17.53
N LEU A 84 11.20 -11.17 -16.66
CA LEU A 84 10.05 -10.29 -16.87
C LEU A 84 10.34 -8.90 -16.29
N PRO A 85 9.88 -7.83 -16.98
CA PRO A 85 10.09 -6.47 -16.51
C PRO A 85 9.39 -6.27 -15.16
N THR A 86 10.09 -5.64 -14.22
CA THR A 86 9.56 -5.44 -12.85
C THR A 86 8.84 -4.10 -12.69
N GLN A 87 9.06 -3.16 -13.62
CA GLN A 87 8.34 -1.90 -13.66
C GLN A 87 7.04 -2.05 -14.46
N THR A 88 5.92 -1.65 -13.86
CA THR A 88 4.62 -1.68 -14.51
C THR A 88 4.56 -0.77 -15.76
N SER A 89 5.37 0.29 -15.83
CA SER A 89 5.46 1.18 -17.01
C SER A 89 5.94 0.45 -18.27
N GLU A 90 6.85 -0.51 -18.11
CA GLU A 90 7.44 -1.29 -19.19
C GLU A 90 6.42 -2.25 -19.83
N TYR A 91 5.35 -2.59 -19.12
CA TYR A 91 4.21 -3.35 -19.63
C TYR A 91 3.22 -2.53 -20.47
N TYR A 92 3.24 -1.19 -20.42
CA TYR A 92 2.35 -0.38 -21.26
C TYR A 92 2.90 -0.13 -22.67
N GLY A 93 4.20 -0.40 -22.90
CA GLY A 93 4.87 -0.20 -24.18
C GLY A 93 4.97 -1.45 -25.07
N ILE A 94 4.32 -2.56 -24.70
CA ILE A 94 4.41 -3.83 -25.45
C ILE A 94 3.31 -3.92 -26.52
N ASP A 95 3.67 -3.65 -27.77
CA ASP A 95 2.76 -3.76 -28.92
C ASP A 95 2.58 -5.20 -29.41
N GLN A 96 3.54 -6.10 -29.14
CA GLN A 96 3.52 -7.47 -29.65
C GLN A 96 4.04 -8.48 -28.62
N VAL A 97 3.26 -9.54 -28.42
CA VAL A 97 3.62 -10.70 -27.60
C VAL A 97 4.04 -11.81 -28.56
N ALA A 98 5.34 -11.96 -28.80
CA ALA A 98 5.86 -13.06 -29.61
C ALA A 98 5.93 -14.32 -28.74
N VAL A 99 5.15 -15.33 -29.11
CA VAL A 99 5.24 -16.68 -28.53
C VAL A 99 6.18 -17.46 -29.44
N ASP A 100 7.42 -17.64 -29.01
CA ASP A 100 8.36 -18.49 -29.74
C ASP A 100 7.81 -19.94 -29.71
N GLY A 101 8.09 -20.76 -30.73
CA GLY A 101 7.56 -22.14 -30.86
C GLY A 101 7.85 -23.10 -29.67
N ALA A 102 8.65 -22.65 -28.70
CA ALA A 102 8.89 -23.30 -27.41
C ALA A 102 7.91 -22.88 -26.29
N GLY A 103 6.93 -22.01 -26.59
CA GLY A 103 5.96 -21.48 -25.61
C GLY A 103 6.50 -20.37 -24.72
N GLU A 104 7.71 -19.84 -25.00
CA GLU A 104 8.26 -18.72 -24.24
C GLU A 104 7.72 -17.39 -24.75
N VAL A 105 7.17 -16.61 -23.82
CA VAL A 105 6.64 -15.27 -24.08
C VAL A 105 7.79 -14.27 -24.00
N ARG A 106 8.24 -13.74 -25.15
CA ARG A 106 9.24 -12.67 -25.19
C ARG A 106 8.56 -11.31 -25.31
N TYR A 107 8.80 -10.45 -24.31
CA TYR A 107 8.40 -9.05 -24.33
C TYR A 107 9.45 -8.27 -25.12
N LYS A 108 9.06 -7.76 -26.29
CA LYS A 108 9.88 -6.84 -27.08
C LYS A 108 9.34 -5.43 -26.87
N ALA A 109 9.91 -4.70 -25.92
CA ALA A 109 9.70 -3.26 -25.83
C ALA A 109 10.26 -2.62 -27.11
N LYS A 110 9.48 -1.77 -27.78
CA LYS A 110 10.03 -0.81 -28.75
C LYS A 110 10.88 0.16 -27.93
N ASP A 111 12.07 0.53 -28.40
CA ASP A 111 12.95 1.47 -27.71
C ASP A 111 12.19 2.78 -27.42
N VAL A 112 11.59 2.87 -26.24
CA VAL A 112 11.01 4.11 -25.72
C VAL A 112 12.17 4.82 -25.05
N GLU A 113 12.65 5.84 -25.75
CA GLU A 113 13.65 6.79 -25.31
C GLU A 113 13.36 7.23 -23.87
N VAL A 114 14.28 6.91 -22.98
CA VAL A 114 14.21 7.19 -21.54
C VAL A 114 14.20 8.72 -21.36
N GLN A 115 13.04 9.31 -21.06
CA GLN A 115 13.02 10.61 -20.39
C GLN A 115 13.15 10.37 -18.88
N GLU A 116 14.41 10.44 -18.45
CA GLU A 116 14.80 10.54 -17.05
C GLU A 116 14.16 11.79 -16.44
N PRO A 117 13.37 11.70 -15.35
CA PRO A 117 12.87 12.90 -14.71
C PRO A 117 14.07 13.62 -14.10
N GLU A 118 14.41 14.79 -14.67
CA GLU A 118 15.45 15.68 -14.14
C GLU A 118 15.30 15.83 -12.63
N THR A 119 16.34 15.39 -11.92
CA THR A 119 16.72 15.94 -10.61
C THR A 119 16.89 17.44 -10.77
N LYS A 120 15.86 18.22 -10.47
CA LYS A 120 16.02 19.67 -10.23
C LYS A 120 16.54 19.88 -8.81
N GLU A 121 17.84 19.65 -8.69
CA GLU A 121 18.69 20.43 -7.81
C GLU A 121 18.58 21.92 -8.21
N ASN A 122 18.77 22.81 -7.23
CA ASN A 122 19.06 24.24 -7.34
C ASN A 122 17.93 25.23 -6.98
N ASN A 123 17.97 25.65 -5.71
CA ASN A 123 18.26 27.03 -5.30
C ASN A 123 17.45 28.18 -5.93
N LYS A 124 16.65 28.82 -5.09
CA LYS A 124 16.59 30.29 -5.02
C LYS A 124 16.30 30.74 -3.60
#